data_AF-A0A927YVW5-F1
#
_entry.id   AF-A0A927YVW5-F1
#
_cell.length_a   1.000
_cell.length_b   1.000
_cell.length_c   1.000
_cell.angle_alpha   90.00
_cell.angle_beta   90.00
_cell.angle_gamma   90.00
#
_symmetry.space_group_name_H-M   'P 1'
#
loop_
_entity.id
_entity.type
_entity.pdbx_description
1 polymer ?
#
loop_
_entity_poly.entity_id
_entity_poly.type
_entity_poly.pdbx_seq_one_letter_code
_entity_poly.pdbx_strand_id
1 'polypeptide(L)'
;MFITKFKMANLVTYMGVVSSVFAIYYAYMYETKWAYICLIISGVCDMLDGMFARRFKRTDEEREIGIQMDSLCDVASFLIVPIAIYISMGLDQWFSFIFYAVYIVCGITRLGYFNVYANEHKGEVLKVYRGLAVTYASLIYPVSLIVIHLLNTYILKPSSMPLYSQTCLIYALHLAIMLSMSLLFMLDIPIPKPGKKGYIFYAVLAIVAIGTIVILF
;
A
#
# COMPACT_ATOMS: atom_id res chain seq x y z
N MET A 1 25.51 1.96 24.31
CA MET A 1 25.82 2.40 22.92
C MET A 1 24.66 1.94 22.04
N PHE A 2 23.78 2.83 21.60
CA PHE A 2 22.72 2.45 20.66
C PHE A 2 23.35 2.23 19.28
N ILE A 3 23.09 1.08 18.67
CA ILE A 3 23.62 0.68 17.35
C ILE A 3 23.06 1.61 16.25
N THR A 4 21.85 2.13 16.45
CA THR A 4 21.15 3.00 15.51
C THR A 4 21.05 4.43 16.03
N LYS A 5 21.54 5.40 15.24
CA LYS A 5 21.27 6.83 15.46
C LYS A 5 19.90 7.13 14.85
N PHE A 6 18.90 7.43 15.67
CA PHE A 6 17.62 7.95 15.19
C PHE A 6 17.87 9.29 14.49
N LYS A 7 17.75 9.31 13.16
CA LYS A 7 17.95 10.51 12.37
C LYS A 7 16.60 11.09 11.97
N MET A 8 16.51 12.42 12.04
CA MET A 8 15.30 13.17 11.64
C MET A 8 14.83 12.83 10.22
N ALA A 9 15.77 12.44 9.36
CA ALA A 9 15.46 12.06 7.99
C ALA A 9 14.74 10.71 7.85
N ASN A 10 14.58 9.92 8.91
CA ASN A 10 13.80 8.67 8.96
C ASN A 10 12.51 8.81 9.79
N LEU A 11 12.29 9.99 10.40
CA LEU A 11 11.15 10.21 11.29
C LEU A 11 9.81 9.99 10.56
N VAL A 12 9.76 10.39 9.29
CA VAL A 12 8.56 10.23 8.46
C VAL A 12 8.27 8.77 8.17
N THR A 13 9.30 7.97 7.87
CA THR A 13 9.20 6.52 7.72
C THR A 13 8.66 5.88 9.01
N TYR A 14 9.17 6.28 10.17
CA TYR A 14 8.70 5.77 11.46
C TYR A 14 7.24 6.12 11.75
N MET A 15 6.79 7.34 11.42
CA MET A 15 5.38 7.71 11.52
C MET A 15 4.50 6.85 10.62
N GLY A 16 4.97 6.55 9.40
CA GLY A 16 4.29 5.63 8.48
C GLY A 16 4.11 4.23 9.08
N VAL A 17 5.17 3.66 9.66
CA VAL A 17 5.08 2.35 10.33
C VAL A 17 4.15 2.38 11.54
N VAL A 18 4.20 3.43 12.36
CA VAL A 18 3.27 3.59 13.50
C VAL A 18 1.83 3.62 13.01
N SER A 19 1.55 4.34 11.92
CA SER A 19 0.22 4.33 11.29
C SER A 19 -0.18 2.92 10.83
N SER A 20 0.74 2.15 10.24
CA SER A 20 0.50 0.76 9.84
C SER A 20 0.21 -0.17 11.02
N VAL A 21 0.84 0.05 12.18
CA VAL A 21 0.51 -0.68 13.42
C VAL A 21 -0.92 -0.36 13.86
N PHE A 22 -1.34 0.91 13.82
CA PHE A 22 -2.74 1.27 14.08
C PHE A 22 -3.68 0.65 13.05
N ALA A 23 -3.29 0.57 11.77
CA ALA A 23 -4.11 -0.08 10.75
C ALA A 23 -4.38 -1.57 11.08
N ILE A 24 -3.34 -2.30 11.51
CA ILE A 24 -3.47 -3.70 11.93
C ILE A 24 -4.34 -3.81 13.19
N TYR A 25 -4.16 -2.91 14.16
CA TYR A 25 -4.99 -2.86 15.36
C TYR A 25 -6.48 -2.65 15.03
N TYR A 26 -6.80 -1.67 14.18
CA TYR A 26 -8.18 -1.44 13.77
C TYR A 26 -8.76 -2.57 12.92
N ALA A 27 -7.94 -3.19 12.06
CA ALA A 27 -8.36 -4.40 11.35
C ALA A 27 -8.67 -5.55 12.32
N TYR A 28 -7.85 -5.76 13.35
CA TYR A 28 -8.13 -6.74 14.39
C TYR A 28 -9.43 -6.45 15.17
N MET A 29 -9.74 -5.17 15.38
CA MET A 29 -11.00 -4.73 16.02
C MET A 29 -12.20 -4.73 15.05
N TYR A 30 -12.06 -5.23 13.82
CA TYR A 30 -13.09 -5.20 12.77
C TYR A 30 -13.54 -3.78 12.37
N GLU A 31 -12.73 -2.77 12.69
CA GLU A 31 -12.95 -1.35 12.36
C GLU A 31 -12.31 -1.01 11.01
N THR A 32 -12.84 -1.60 9.94
CA THR A 32 -12.29 -1.52 8.58
C THR A 32 -12.08 -0.07 8.10
N LYS A 33 -12.99 0.84 8.44
CA LYS A 33 -12.90 2.28 8.12
C LYS A 33 -11.58 2.88 8.59
N TRP A 34 -11.26 2.71 9.87
CA TRP A 34 -10.05 3.29 10.46
C TRP A 34 -8.78 2.59 9.97
N ALA A 35 -8.86 1.28 9.72
CA ALA A 35 -7.76 0.53 9.13
C ALA A 35 -7.35 1.08 7.75
N TYR A 36 -8.33 1.37 6.88
CA TYR A 36 -8.07 1.98 5.58
C TYR A 36 -7.54 3.41 5.67
N ILE A 37 -8.07 4.23 6.60
CA ILE A 37 -7.55 5.60 6.81
C ILE A 37 -6.08 5.56 7.24
N CYS A 38 -5.72 4.67 8.17
CA CYS A 38 -4.33 4.47 8.58
C CYS A 38 -3.44 3.99 7.42
N LEU A 39 -3.92 3.10 6.56
CA LEU A 39 -3.19 2.67 5.35
C LEU A 39 -2.92 3.86 4.40
N ILE A 40 -3.91 4.74 4.19
CA ILE A 40 -3.73 5.95 3.37
C ILE A 40 -2.68 6.88 4.01
N ILE A 41 -2.75 7.09 5.33
CA ILE A 41 -1.77 7.91 6.06
C ILE A 41 -0.36 7.34 5.90
N SER A 42 -0.17 6.02 6.01
CA SER A 42 1.12 5.38 5.77
C SER A 42 1.65 5.65 4.36
N GLY A 43 0.78 5.60 3.35
CA GLY A 43 1.12 5.96 1.95
C GLY A 43 1.52 7.43 1.78
N VAL A 44 0.82 8.35 2.43
CA VAL A 44 1.19 9.78 2.43
C VAL A 44 2.54 9.98 3.11
N CYS A 45 2.80 9.30 4.24
CA CYS A 45 4.09 9.36 4.94
C CYS A 45 5.23 8.86 4.06
N ASP A 46 5.08 7.71 3.40
CA ASP A 46 6.07 7.17 2.46
C ASP A 46 6.46 8.19 1.36
N MET A 47 5.45 8.81 0.75
CA MET A 47 5.69 9.81 -0.29
C MET A 47 6.39 11.06 0.23
N LEU A 48 6.05 11.49 1.46
CA LEU A 48 6.73 12.58 2.14
C LEU A 48 8.17 12.19 2.49
N ASP A 49 8.43 10.96 2.95
CA ASP A 49 9.77 10.51 3.30
C ASP A 49 10.71 10.60 2.09
N GLY A 50 10.27 10.13 0.92
CA GLY A 50 11.03 10.29 -0.32
C GLY A 50 11.33 11.75 -0.67
N MET A 51 10.47 12.72 -0.29
CA MET A 51 10.73 14.15 -0.44
C MET A 51 11.69 14.71 0.61
N PHE A 52 11.53 14.32 1.88
CA PHE A 52 12.36 14.77 3.00
C PHE A 52 13.77 14.20 2.91
N ALA A 53 13.92 12.93 2.56
CA ALA A 53 15.20 12.24 2.32
C ALA A 53 16.10 12.97 1.32
N ARG A 54 15.52 13.63 0.30
CA ARG A 54 16.26 14.40 -0.71
C ARG A 54 16.78 15.76 -0.22
N ARG A 55 16.30 16.27 0.91
CA ARG A 55 16.67 17.59 1.45
C ARG A 55 17.85 17.55 2.42
N PHE A 56 18.17 16.38 2.98
CA PHE A 56 19.27 16.24 3.93
C PHE A 56 20.54 15.72 3.26
N LYS A 57 21.70 16.29 3.62
CA LYS A 57 22.99 15.69 3.30
C LYS A 57 23.16 14.44 4.17
N ARG A 58 23.25 13.28 3.53
CA ARG A 58 23.50 11.97 4.17
C ARG A 58 24.85 11.46 3.70
N THR A 59 25.55 10.71 4.56
CA THR A 59 26.67 9.86 4.10
C THR A 59 26.12 8.72 3.24
N ASP A 60 26.98 8.09 2.43
CA ASP A 60 26.56 6.99 1.57
C ASP A 60 26.04 5.78 2.40
N GLU A 61 26.70 5.47 3.52
CA GLU A 61 26.23 4.44 4.46
C GLU A 61 24.83 4.74 5.02
N GLU A 62 24.56 6.00 5.39
CA GLU A 62 23.26 6.40 5.93
C GLU A 62 22.15 6.34 4.88
N ARG A 63 22.50 6.59 3.62
CA ARG A 63 21.58 6.47 2.50
C ARG A 63 21.22 5.01 2.25
N GLU A 64 22.20 4.11 2.27
CA GLU A 64 21.97 2.68 2.08
C GLU A 64 21.12 2.08 3.19
N ILE A 65 21.42 2.40 4.45
CA ILE A 65 20.59 1.99 5.60
C ILE A 65 19.16 2.52 5.44
N GLY A 66 19.00 3.77 5.01
CA GLY A 66 17.70 4.37 4.76
C GLY A 66 16.89 3.59 3.71
N ILE A 67 17.51 3.22 2.59
CA ILE A 67 16.85 2.46 1.50
C ILE A 67 16.38 1.08 1.98
N GLN A 68 17.21 0.37 2.76
CA GLN A 68 16.83 -0.94 3.29
C GLN A 68 15.71 -0.82 4.33
N MET A 69 15.79 0.19 5.20
CA MET A 69 14.76 0.43 6.21
C MET A 69 13.42 0.80 5.57
N ASP A 70 13.42 1.62 4.53
CA ASP A 70 12.25 1.97 3.71
C ASP A 70 11.57 0.71 3.17
N SER A 71 12.35 -0.21 2.59
CA SER A 71 11.84 -1.49 2.09
C SER A 71 11.21 -2.38 3.18
N LEU A 72 11.76 -2.38 4.39
CA LEU A 72 11.16 -3.11 5.52
C LEU A 72 9.85 -2.47 5.99
N CYS A 73 9.80 -1.14 5.98
CA CYS A 73 8.60 -0.38 6.32
C CYS A 73 7.50 -0.58 5.26
N ASP A 74 7.88 -0.68 3.98
CA ASP A 74 7.01 -1.01 2.86
C ASP A 74 6.34 -2.38 3.01
N VAL A 75 7.10 -3.40 3.43
CA VAL A 75 6.54 -4.74 3.69
C VAL A 75 5.45 -4.66 4.77
N ALA A 76 5.73 -3.99 5.89
CA ALA A 76 4.75 -3.83 6.96
C ALA A 76 3.53 -3.04 6.50
N SER A 77 3.75 -1.92 5.81
CA SER A 77 2.69 -0.95 5.51
C SER A 77 1.84 -1.32 4.30
N PHE A 78 2.43 -1.92 3.27
CA PHE A 78 1.76 -2.10 1.97
C PHE A 78 1.58 -3.56 1.58
N LEU A 79 2.29 -4.50 2.22
CA LEU A 79 2.04 -5.93 2.01
C LEU A 79 1.22 -6.55 3.13
N ILE A 80 1.56 -6.28 4.39
CA ILE A 80 0.90 -6.90 5.55
C ILE A 80 -0.46 -6.22 5.85
N VAL A 81 -0.52 -4.89 5.88
CA VAL A 81 -1.77 -4.18 6.23
C VAL A 81 -2.94 -4.53 5.30
N PRO A 82 -2.82 -4.57 3.95
CA PRO A 82 -3.95 -4.96 3.10
C PRO A 82 -4.46 -6.38 3.36
N ILE A 83 -3.56 -7.32 3.69
CA ILE A 83 -3.95 -8.68 4.08
C ILE A 83 -4.74 -8.64 5.40
N ALA A 84 -4.25 -7.91 6.40
CA ALA A 84 -4.94 -7.76 7.68
C ALA A 84 -6.35 -7.16 7.51
N ILE A 85 -6.48 -6.14 6.67
CA ILE A 85 -7.77 -5.53 6.33
C ILE A 85 -8.70 -6.55 5.68
N TYR A 86 -8.24 -7.32 4.69
CA TYR A 86 -9.08 -8.32 4.02
C TYR A 86 -9.53 -9.42 4.98
N ILE A 87 -8.66 -9.89 5.87
CA ILE A 87 -9.04 -10.85 6.92
C ILE A 87 -10.12 -10.23 7.82
N SER A 88 -9.99 -8.97 8.22
CA SER A 88 -11.02 -8.27 9.03
C SER A 88 -12.37 -8.14 8.32
N MET A 89 -12.38 -8.12 6.99
CA MET A 89 -13.60 -8.06 6.18
C MET A 89 -14.27 -9.43 5.99
N GLY A 90 -13.73 -10.49 6.62
CA GLY A 90 -14.24 -11.85 6.51
C GLY A 90 -13.66 -12.65 5.34
N LEU A 91 -12.56 -12.19 4.73
CA LEU A 91 -11.82 -12.97 3.73
C LEU A 91 -10.84 -13.95 4.39
N ASP A 92 -11.34 -14.78 5.29
CA ASP A 92 -10.57 -15.66 6.16
C ASP A 92 -10.60 -17.14 5.73
N GLN A 93 -11.18 -17.44 4.56
CA GLN A 93 -11.26 -18.80 4.07
C GLN A 93 -9.89 -19.37 3.72
N TRP A 94 -9.70 -20.69 3.89
CA TRP A 94 -8.42 -21.37 3.69
C TRP A 94 -7.75 -21.07 2.33
N PHE A 95 -8.54 -20.94 1.26
CA PHE A 95 -8.01 -20.67 -0.08
C PHE A 95 -7.55 -19.21 -0.24
N SER A 96 -8.04 -18.27 0.58
CA SER A 96 -7.62 -16.86 0.53
C SER A 96 -6.18 -16.67 0.97
N PHE A 97 -5.70 -17.54 1.86
CA PHE A 97 -4.29 -17.59 2.24
C PHE A 97 -3.35 -17.84 1.05
N ILE A 98 -3.80 -18.55 0.01
CA ILE A 98 -3.01 -18.74 -1.21
C ILE A 98 -2.80 -17.38 -1.91
N PHE A 99 -3.85 -16.56 -2.00
CA PHE A 99 -3.76 -15.22 -2.59
C PHE A 99 -2.87 -14.30 -1.74
N TYR A 100 -2.97 -14.39 -0.41
CA TYR A 100 -2.11 -13.64 0.52
C TYR A 100 -0.64 -14.01 0.37
N ALA A 101 -0.35 -15.31 0.27
CA ALA A 101 1.00 -15.82 0.06
C ALA A 101 1.58 -15.35 -1.29
N VAL A 102 0.78 -15.43 -2.37
CA VAL A 102 1.21 -14.92 -3.69
C VAL A 102 1.47 -13.42 -3.63
N TYR A 103 0.56 -12.64 -3.02
CA TYR A 103 0.70 -11.18 -2.90
C TYR A 103 1.96 -10.77 -2.15
N ILE A 104 2.22 -11.38 -0.99
CA ILE A 104 3.41 -11.04 -0.21
C ILE A 104 4.70 -11.47 -0.91
N VAL A 105 4.73 -12.66 -1.53
CA VAL A 105 5.91 -13.15 -2.27
C VAL A 105 6.21 -12.26 -3.46
N CYS A 106 5.22 -11.90 -4.28
CA CYS A 106 5.41 -10.97 -5.39
C CYS A 106 5.90 -9.60 -4.91
N GLY A 107 5.33 -9.08 -3.82
CA GLY A 107 5.72 -7.80 -3.24
C GLY A 107 7.18 -7.77 -2.75
N ILE A 108 7.61 -8.78 -1.99
CA ILE A 108 9.00 -8.84 -1.48
C ILE A 108 10.01 -9.05 -2.61
N THR A 109 9.68 -9.87 -3.62
CA THR A 109 10.55 -10.07 -4.79
C THR A 109 10.72 -8.78 -5.57
N ARG A 110 9.63 -8.01 -5.76
CA ARG A 110 9.69 -6.69 -6.40
C ARG A 110 10.55 -5.71 -5.61
N LEU A 111 10.42 -5.67 -4.28
CA LEU A 111 11.24 -4.80 -3.41
C LEU A 111 12.73 -5.18 -3.50
N GLY A 112 13.05 -6.48 -3.44
CA GLY A 112 14.42 -6.98 -3.60
C GLY A 112 15.02 -6.62 -4.95
N TYR A 113 14.29 -6.82 -6.05
CA TYR A 113 14.72 -6.43 -7.39
C TYR A 113 14.99 -4.93 -7.49
N PHE A 114 14.09 -4.11 -6.96
CA PHE A 114 14.25 -2.65 -6.99
C PHE A 114 15.48 -2.18 -6.19
N ASN A 115 15.77 -2.80 -5.04
CA ASN A 115 16.96 -2.48 -4.24
C ASN A 115 18.27 -2.81 -4.96
N VAL A 116 18.34 -3.96 -5.63
CA VAL A 116 19.52 -4.34 -6.43
C VAL A 116 19.67 -3.41 -7.63
N TYR A 117 18.58 -3.19 -8.38
CA TYR A 117 18.57 -2.31 -9.55
C TYR A 117 19.01 -0.87 -9.21
N ALA A 118 18.52 -0.33 -8.09
CA ALA A 118 18.90 0.99 -7.60
C ALA A 118 20.38 1.07 -7.18
N ASN A 119 20.96 -0.02 -6.69
CA ASN A 119 22.38 -0.10 -6.35
C ASN A 119 23.29 -0.15 -7.59
N GLU A 120 22.89 -0.89 -8.63
CA GLU A 120 23.64 -1.00 -9.89
C GLU A 120 23.66 0.32 -10.68
N HIS A 121 22.58 1.10 -10.62
CA HIS A 121 22.44 2.36 -11.36
C HIS A 121 22.71 3.60 -10.48
N LYS A 122 23.56 3.46 -9.45
CA LYS A 122 23.97 4.57 -8.58
C LYS A 122 24.63 5.69 -9.41
N GLY A 123 23.99 6.85 -9.46
CA GLY A 123 24.47 8.03 -10.19
C GLY A 123 23.64 8.39 -11.42
N GLU A 124 22.73 7.52 -11.85
CA GLU A 124 21.82 7.79 -12.97
C GLU A 124 20.50 8.40 -12.51
N VAL A 125 20.02 9.42 -13.23
CA VAL A 125 18.68 9.98 -13.02
C VAL A 125 17.65 9.09 -13.72
N LEU A 126 17.31 7.96 -13.11
CA LEU A 126 16.28 7.05 -13.62
C LEU A 126 14.91 7.76 -13.63
N LYS A 127 14.36 8.00 -14.83
CA LYS A 127 13.06 8.67 -15.04
C LYS A 127 11.85 7.72 -14.96
N VAL A 128 12.08 6.41 -14.96
CA VAL A 128 11.05 5.37 -15.07
C VAL A 128 11.32 4.28 -14.02
N TYR A 129 10.26 3.80 -13.37
CA TYR A 129 10.24 2.56 -12.59
C TYR A 129 9.80 1.40 -13.48
N ARG A 130 10.39 0.21 -13.30
CA ARG A 130 9.88 -1.03 -13.90
C ARG A 130 8.96 -1.73 -12.89
N GLY A 131 7.71 -1.95 -13.28
CA GLY A 131 6.67 -2.55 -12.45
C GLY A 131 6.03 -1.60 -11.43
N LEU A 132 4.85 -1.99 -10.92
CA LEU A 132 4.08 -1.18 -9.97
C LEU A 132 4.76 -1.16 -8.60
N ALA A 133 4.87 0.03 -8.01
CA ALA A 133 5.38 0.17 -6.65
C ALA A 133 4.39 -0.39 -5.62
N VAL A 134 4.88 -1.07 -4.59
CA VAL A 134 4.04 -1.61 -3.51
C VAL A 134 3.26 -0.50 -2.79
N THR A 135 3.84 0.71 -2.75
CA THR A 135 3.23 1.92 -2.17
C THR A 135 1.88 2.27 -2.80
N TYR A 136 1.61 1.88 -4.06
CA TYR A 136 0.29 2.07 -4.69
C TYR A 136 -0.84 1.28 -4.02
N ALA A 137 -0.53 0.28 -3.18
CA ALA A 137 -1.52 -0.40 -2.34
C ALA A 137 -2.32 0.60 -1.48
N SER A 138 -1.67 1.65 -0.98
CA SER A 138 -2.30 2.71 -0.18
C SER A 138 -3.35 3.54 -0.91
N LEU A 139 -3.42 3.44 -2.25
CA LEU A 139 -4.48 4.04 -3.05
C LEU A 139 -5.46 3.01 -3.58
N ILE A 140 -4.93 1.91 -4.13
CA ILE A 140 -5.75 0.94 -4.88
C ILE A 140 -6.75 0.27 -3.95
N TYR A 141 -6.34 -0.16 -2.75
CA TYR A 141 -7.26 -0.85 -1.84
C TYR A 141 -8.37 0.07 -1.28
N PRO A 142 -8.09 1.31 -0.83
CA PRO A 142 -9.16 2.24 -0.46
C PRO A 142 -10.11 2.60 -1.62
N VAL A 143 -9.57 2.86 -2.81
CA VAL A 143 -10.41 3.16 -3.99
C VAL A 143 -11.26 1.95 -4.37
N SER A 144 -10.70 0.74 -4.33
CA SER A 144 -11.48 -0.46 -4.61
C SER A 144 -12.59 -0.70 -3.59
N LEU A 145 -12.35 -0.41 -2.30
CA LEU A 145 -13.40 -0.48 -1.28
C LEU A 145 -14.58 0.42 -1.65
N ILE A 146 -14.31 1.69 -1.99
CA ILE A 146 -15.34 2.66 -2.39
C ILE A 146 -16.08 2.16 -3.62
N VAL A 147 -15.37 1.73 -4.67
CA VAL A 147 -15.97 1.26 -5.92
C VAL A 147 -16.85 0.03 -5.69
N ILE A 148 -16.37 -0.95 -4.93
CA ILE A 148 -17.14 -2.16 -4.61
C ILE A 148 -18.36 -1.83 -3.75
N HIS A 149 -18.25 -0.91 -2.79
CA HIS A 149 -19.39 -0.46 -2.00
C HIS A 149 -20.46 0.24 -2.86
N LEU A 150 -20.05 1.09 -3.80
CA LEU A 150 -20.97 1.73 -4.74
C LEU A 150 -21.62 0.71 -5.69
N LEU A 151 -20.85 -0.22 -6.23
CA LEU A 151 -21.35 -1.33 -7.05
C LEU A 151 -22.39 -2.14 -6.26
N ASN A 152 -22.09 -2.43 -4.99
CA ASN A 152 -22.96 -3.17 -4.10
C ASN A 152 -24.28 -2.44 -3.83
N THR A 153 -24.20 -1.13 -3.60
CA THR A 153 -25.32 -0.29 -3.20
C THR A 153 -26.24 0.02 -4.37
N TYR A 154 -25.70 0.27 -5.56
CA TYR A 154 -26.47 0.77 -6.69
C TYR A 154 -26.83 -0.29 -7.73
N ILE A 155 -25.95 -1.27 -7.94
CA ILE A 155 -26.09 -2.25 -9.03
C ILE A 155 -26.48 -3.62 -8.48
N LEU A 156 -25.76 -4.14 -7.48
CA LEU A 156 -25.95 -5.49 -6.93
C LEU A 156 -27.01 -5.54 -5.82
N LYS A 157 -28.09 -4.77 -5.93
CA LYS A 157 -29.11 -4.71 -4.88
C LYS A 157 -29.77 -6.09 -4.67
N PRO A 158 -30.32 -6.39 -3.47
CA PRO A 158 -31.00 -7.66 -3.21
C PRO A 158 -32.16 -7.99 -4.16
N SER A 159 -32.75 -6.97 -4.79
CA SER A 159 -33.79 -7.14 -5.82
C SER A 159 -33.26 -7.71 -7.14
N SER A 160 -31.94 -7.66 -7.36
CA SER A 160 -31.28 -8.10 -8.59
C SER A 160 -30.60 -9.46 -8.47
N MET A 161 -30.15 -9.84 -7.28
CA MET A 161 -29.42 -11.09 -7.03
C MET A 161 -29.57 -11.54 -5.57
N PRO A 162 -29.58 -12.86 -5.27
CA PRO A 162 -29.58 -13.37 -3.90
C PRO A 162 -28.37 -12.91 -3.08
N LEU A 163 -28.57 -12.68 -1.77
CA LEU A 163 -27.55 -12.18 -0.85
C LEU A 163 -26.28 -13.06 -0.82
N TYR A 164 -26.43 -14.39 -0.86
CA TYR A 164 -25.27 -15.30 -0.89
C TYR A 164 -24.38 -15.06 -2.11
N SER A 165 -24.98 -14.99 -3.30
CA SER A 165 -24.26 -14.72 -4.55
C SER A 165 -23.61 -13.34 -4.55
N GLN A 166 -24.24 -12.35 -3.91
CA GLN A 166 -23.69 -11.00 -3.72
C GLN A 166 -22.43 -11.02 -2.87
N THR A 167 -22.47 -11.69 -1.72
CA THR A 167 -21.31 -11.87 -0.85
C THR A 167 -20.18 -12.62 -1.58
N CYS A 168 -20.48 -13.70 -2.29
CA CYS A 168 -19.49 -14.45 -3.07
C CYS A 168 -18.84 -13.59 -4.16
N LEU A 169 -19.61 -12.76 -4.87
CA LEU A 169 -19.08 -11.87 -5.91
C LEU A 169 -18.17 -10.79 -5.31
N ILE A 170 -18.58 -10.15 -4.22
CA ILE A 170 -17.76 -9.15 -3.51
C ILE A 170 -16.46 -9.78 -3.02
N TYR A 171 -16.53 -10.97 -2.44
CA TYR A 171 -15.37 -11.74 -2.01
C TYR A 171 -14.40 -11.99 -3.18
N ALA A 172 -14.93 -12.48 -4.31
CA ALA A 172 -14.15 -12.76 -5.50
C ALA A 172 -13.50 -11.50 -6.08
N LEU A 173 -14.19 -10.36 -6.08
CA LEU A 173 -13.65 -9.08 -6.55
C LEU A 173 -12.45 -8.62 -5.73
N HIS A 174 -12.52 -8.69 -4.40
CA HIS A 174 -11.40 -8.33 -3.53
C HIS A 174 -10.17 -9.22 -3.77
N LEU A 175 -10.35 -10.54 -3.87
CA LEU A 175 -9.26 -11.46 -4.20
C LEU A 175 -8.70 -11.21 -5.60
N ALA A 176 -9.56 -10.92 -6.58
CA ALA A 176 -9.13 -10.59 -7.93
C ALA A 176 -8.28 -9.31 -7.98
N ILE A 177 -8.64 -8.29 -7.20
CA ILE A 177 -7.83 -7.06 -7.07
C ILE A 177 -6.45 -7.39 -6.49
N MET A 178 -6.40 -8.19 -5.42
CA MET A 178 -5.12 -8.57 -4.81
C MET A 178 -4.25 -9.39 -5.76
N LEU A 179 -4.83 -10.35 -6.49
CA LEU A 179 -4.10 -11.10 -7.52
C LEU A 179 -3.61 -10.18 -8.64
N SER A 180 -4.43 -9.22 -9.07
CA SER A 180 -4.06 -8.24 -10.09
C SER A 180 -2.89 -7.38 -9.63
N MET A 181 -2.88 -6.95 -8.36
CA MET A 181 -1.76 -6.24 -7.76
C MET A 181 -0.48 -7.09 -7.75
N SER A 182 -0.57 -8.37 -7.37
CA SER A 182 0.57 -9.29 -7.41
C SER A 182 1.18 -9.40 -8.80
N LEU A 183 0.34 -9.48 -9.84
CA LEU A 183 0.79 -9.49 -11.24
C LEU A 183 1.44 -8.16 -11.62
N LEU A 184 0.83 -7.02 -11.28
CA LEU A 184 1.36 -5.70 -11.59
C LEU A 184 2.70 -5.39 -10.91
N PHE A 185 3.00 -6.01 -9.76
CA PHE A 185 4.32 -5.94 -9.13
C PHE A 185 5.41 -6.63 -9.95
N MET A 186 5.07 -7.70 -10.66
CA MET A 186 6.03 -8.52 -11.41
C MET A 186 6.15 -8.11 -12.88
N LEU A 187 5.13 -7.48 -13.46
CA LEU A 187 5.13 -7.06 -14.85
C LEU A 187 6.14 -5.94 -15.09
N ASP A 188 6.92 -6.05 -16.16
CA ASP A 188 7.88 -5.02 -16.59
C ASP A 188 7.17 -3.87 -17.32
N ILE A 189 6.31 -3.15 -16.59
CA ILE A 189 5.59 -1.98 -17.10
C ILE A 189 6.42 -0.74 -16.76
N PRO A 190 6.78 0.10 -17.75
CA PRO A 190 7.48 1.36 -17.49
C PRO A 190 6.52 2.37 -16.86
N ILE A 191 6.66 2.60 -15.57
CA ILE A 191 5.87 3.58 -14.81
C ILE A 191 6.72 4.84 -14.60
N PRO A 192 6.34 5.98 -15.18
CA PRO A 192 7.09 7.23 -14.98
C PRO A 192 7.06 7.64 -13.51
N LYS A 193 8.19 8.13 -13.00
CA LYS A 193 8.22 8.62 -11.62
C LYS A 193 7.25 9.81 -11.46
N PRO A 194 6.46 9.86 -10.38
CA PRO A 194 5.56 10.98 -10.17
C PRO A 194 6.38 12.28 -10.00
N GLY A 195 6.15 13.24 -10.89
CA GLY A 195 6.64 14.61 -10.72
C GLY A 195 5.82 15.37 -9.67
N LYS A 196 6.10 16.66 -9.45
CA LYS A 196 5.35 17.50 -8.48
C LYS A 196 3.83 17.42 -8.65
N LYS A 197 3.34 17.40 -9.90
CA LYS A 197 1.90 17.25 -10.20
C LYS A 197 1.34 15.89 -9.77
N GLY A 198 2.12 14.82 -9.88
CA GLY A 198 1.74 13.48 -9.43
C GLY A 198 1.63 13.40 -7.90
N TYR A 199 2.56 14.03 -7.17
CA TYR A 199 2.45 14.13 -5.71
C TYR A 199 1.19 14.89 -5.26
N ILE A 200 0.86 16.00 -5.94
CA ILE A 200 -0.38 16.74 -5.65
C ILE A 200 -1.62 15.90 -5.97
N PHE A 201 -1.63 15.23 -7.13
CA PHE A 201 -2.73 14.35 -7.51
C PHE A 201 -2.96 13.24 -6.47
N TYR A 202 -1.89 12.59 -6.01
CA TYR A 202 -1.96 11.58 -4.96
C TYR A 202 -2.55 12.16 -3.66
N ALA A 203 -2.06 13.32 -3.22
CA ALA A 203 -2.56 13.95 -1.99
C ALA A 203 -4.05 14.31 -2.07
N VAL A 204 -4.51 14.81 -3.22
CA VAL A 204 -5.93 15.09 -3.47
C VAL A 204 -6.73 13.79 -3.44
N LEU A 205 -6.26 12.73 -4.12
CA LEU A 205 -6.93 11.44 -4.14
C LEU A 205 -7.02 10.82 -2.75
N ALA A 206 -5.98 10.94 -1.93
CA ALA A 206 -5.97 10.50 -0.52
C ALA A 206 -7.02 11.25 0.31
N ILE A 207 -7.11 12.58 0.21
CA ILE A 207 -8.11 13.39 0.92
C ILE A 207 -9.53 13.01 0.48
N VAL A 208 -9.76 12.87 -0.83
CA VAL A 208 -11.06 12.47 -1.37
C VAL A 208 -11.44 11.07 -0.91
N ALA A 209 -10.50 10.12 -0.93
CA ALA A 209 -10.74 8.76 -0.46
C ALA A 209 -11.08 8.73 1.04
N ILE A 210 -10.33 9.45 1.89
CA ILE A 210 -10.62 9.57 3.32
C ILE A 210 -12.01 10.17 3.54
N GLY A 211 -12.31 11.31 2.91
CA GLY A 211 -13.62 11.96 3.05
C GLY A 211 -14.76 11.05 2.62
N THR A 212 -14.59 10.31 1.51
CA THR A 212 -15.59 9.37 1.02
C THR A 212 -15.76 8.18 1.96
N ILE A 213 -14.67 7.61 2.48
CA ILE A 213 -14.71 6.51 3.44
C ILE A 213 -15.44 6.94 4.72
N VAL A 214 -15.17 8.15 5.24
CA VAL A 214 -15.83 8.69 6.45
C VAL A 214 -17.32 8.92 6.25
N ILE A 215 -17.75 9.27 5.02
CA ILE A 215 -19.17 9.51 4.71
C ILE A 215 -19.93 8.19 4.48
N LEU A 216 -19.30 7.22 3.81
CA LEU A 216 -19.97 5.98 3.39
C LEU A 216 -19.92 4.85 4.42
N PHE A 217 -18.97 4.86 5.34
CA PHE A 217 -18.73 3.81 6.35
C PHE A 217 -18.65 4.42 7.75
#